data_AF-A0A845S590-F1
#
_entry.id   AF-A0A845S590-F1
#
_cell.length_a   1.000
_cell.length_b   1.000
_cell.length_c   1.000
_cell.angle_alpha   90.00
_cell.angle_beta   90.00
_cell.angle_gamma   90.00
#
_symmetry.space_group_name_H-M   'P 1'
#
loop_
_entity.id
_entity.type
_entity.pdbx_description
1 polymer ?
#
loop_
_entity_poly.entity_id
_entity_poly.type
_entity_poly.pdbx_seq_one_letter_code
_entity_poly.pdbx_strand_id
1 'polypeptide(L)'
;MNTKGDYILTPSGYGTVNGNYEITYQTGKFTIVPAETLLVAVNNKTINYADPLSYTLTAKYLRADNSTIVTLSNVTITNNSVVANDGIGGSASFDLVTPTATTSGSRNINTGAYALTAANTVITGGNFNNPIVVTGTLTVSPKIIPTSNLVISVAKTYDGNTNITRTNATVTPSSSVIITGDNVSVYAVGSFTDGNVGLNKKITLNAFLDG
;
A
#
# COMPACT_ATOMS: atom_id res chain seq x y z
N MET A 1 -2.14 -19.86 32.92
CA MET A 1 -2.81 -19.02 31.91
C MET A 1 -1.83 -17.96 31.46
N ASN A 2 -1.75 -17.66 30.16
CA ASN A 2 -0.89 -16.59 29.67
C ASN A 2 -1.49 -15.24 30.05
N THR A 3 -0.66 -14.29 30.51
CA THR A 3 -1.08 -12.95 30.91
C THR A 3 -1.31 -12.05 29.70
N LYS A 4 -1.99 -10.90 29.86
CA LYS A 4 -2.03 -9.88 28.81
C LYS A 4 -0.60 -9.43 28.44
N GLY A 5 -0.37 -9.09 27.17
CA GLY A 5 0.91 -8.54 26.72
C GLY A 5 1.38 -9.02 25.36
N ASP A 6 2.56 -8.54 25.00
CA ASP A 6 3.28 -8.89 23.77
C ASP A 6 4.27 -10.02 24.03
N TYR A 7 4.28 -11.00 23.12
CA TYR A 7 5.11 -12.19 23.17
C TYR A 7 5.90 -12.32 21.86
N ILE A 8 7.15 -12.72 21.96
CA ILE A 8 8.00 -13.01 20.80
C ILE A 8 7.91 -14.50 20.51
N LEU A 9 7.48 -14.84 19.30
CA LEU A 9 7.53 -16.19 18.77
C LEU A 9 8.86 -16.35 18.02
N THR A 10 9.81 -17.07 18.62
CA THR A 10 11.09 -17.37 17.98
C THR A 10 11.05 -18.78 17.41
N PRO A 11 11.09 -18.96 16.07
CA PRO A 11 11.19 -20.28 15.47
C PRO A 11 12.52 -20.95 15.86
N SER A 12 12.53 -22.29 15.95
CA SER A 12 13.72 -23.11 16.24
C SER A 12 13.60 -24.49 15.57
N GLY A 13 14.70 -25.25 15.48
CA GLY A 13 14.67 -26.68 15.14
C GLY A 13 15.60 -27.16 14.04
N TYR A 14 16.19 -26.26 13.25
CA TYR A 14 17.14 -26.58 12.16
C TYR A 14 18.57 -26.09 12.40
N GLY A 15 18.84 -25.44 13.54
CA GLY A 15 20.13 -24.78 13.78
C GLY A 15 20.35 -23.56 12.86
N THR A 16 21.55 -22.97 12.89
CA THR A 16 21.94 -21.87 12.00
C THR A 16 22.39 -22.35 10.61
N VAL A 17 22.61 -23.65 10.43
CA VAL A 17 22.99 -24.28 9.16
C VAL A 17 22.21 -25.58 9.00
N ASN A 18 21.58 -25.76 7.84
CA ASN A 18 20.91 -27.01 7.45
C ASN A 18 21.39 -27.42 6.05
N GLY A 19 22.30 -28.40 6.00
CA GLY A 19 22.96 -28.80 4.75
C GLY A 19 23.86 -27.68 4.21
N ASN A 20 23.60 -27.23 2.99
CA ASN A 20 24.30 -26.12 2.32
C ASN A 20 23.58 -24.77 2.44
N TYR A 21 22.61 -24.65 3.36
CA TYR A 21 21.86 -23.42 3.60
C TYR A 21 22.16 -22.84 4.98
N GLU A 22 22.35 -21.52 5.03
CA GLU A 22 22.34 -20.75 6.26
C GLU A 22 20.89 -20.38 6.62
N ILE A 23 20.48 -20.71 7.84
CA ILE A 23 19.11 -20.51 8.32
C ILE A 23 19.08 -19.28 9.23
N THR A 24 18.36 -18.25 8.79
CA THR A 24 18.04 -17.08 9.62
C THR A 24 16.59 -17.14 10.07
N TYR A 25 16.37 -17.22 11.38
CA TYR A 25 15.02 -17.19 11.94
C TYR A 25 14.48 -15.76 11.98
N GLN A 26 13.25 -15.60 11.50
CA GLN A 26 12.49 -14.38 11.66
C GLN A 26 11.53 -14.55 12.83
N THR A 27 11.68 -13.71 13.85
CA THR A 27 10.79 -13.74 15.02
C THR A 27 9.43 -13.14 14.68
N GLY A 28 8.35 -13.77 15.14
CA GLY A 28 6.99 -13.23 15.09
C GLY A 28 6.59 -12.52 16.39
N LYS A 29 5.57 -11.66 16.31
CA LYS A 29 4.93 -11.02 17.47
C LYS A 29 3.54 -11.61 17.68
N PHE A 30 3.22 -12.01 18.90
CA PHE A 30 1.90 -12.47 19.34
C PHE A 30 1.40 -11.61 20.49
N THR A 31 0.21 -11.03 20.36
CA THR A 31 -0.34 -10.13 21.37
C THR A 31 -1.61 -10.71 21.97
N ILE A 32 -1.64 -10.82 23.30
CA ILE A 32 -2.86 -11.09 24.06
C ILE A 32 -3.47 -9.75 24.45
N VAL A 33 -4.53 -9.37 23.73
CA VAL A 33 -5.28 -8.13 23.95
C VAL A 33 -6.05 -8.23 25.26
N PRO A 34 -5.90 -7.29 26.22
CA PRO A 34 -6.60 -7.36 27.49
C PRO A 34 -8.10 -7.06 27.38
N ALA A 35 -8.86 -7.41 28.42
CA ALA A 35 -10.23 -6.94 28.59
C ALA A 35 -10.33 -5.41 28.49
N GLU A 36 -11.51 -4.94 28.11
CA GLU A 36 -11.85 -3.54 27.91
C GLU A 36 -10.94 -2.86 26.89
N THR A 37 -10.50 -3.60 25.88
CA THR A 37 -9.75 -3.08 24.74
C THR A 37 -10.57 -3.26 23.48
N LEU A 38 -10.82 -2.16 22.77
CA LEU A 38 -11.45 -2.23 21.45
C LEU A 38 -10.44 -2.82 20.45
N LEU A 39 -10.75 -4.01 19.95
CA LEU A 39 -10.04 -4.66 18.85
C LEU A 39 -10.79 -4.41 17.55
N VAL A 40 -10.12 -3.76 16.60
CA VAL A 40 -10.65 -3.43 15.28
C VAL A 40 -9.91 -4.25 14.23
N ALA A 41 -10.61 -5.20 13.64
CA ALA A 41 -10.08 -6.03 12.58
C ALA A 41 -10.49 -5.46 11.22
N VAL A 42 -9.55 -4.76 10.58
CA VAL A 42 -9.69 -4.22 9.24
C VAL A 42 -9.32 -5.31 8.23
N ASN A 43 -10.16 -5.49 7.20
CA ASN A 43 -9.83 -6.38 6.11
C ASN A 43 -8.61 -5.85 5.35
N ASN A 44 -7.64 -6.74 5.09
CA ASN A 44 -6.47 -6.38 4.29
C ASN A 44 -6.92 -5.81 2.95
N LYS A 45 -6.32 -4.68 2.56
CA LYS A 45 -6.69 -3.96 1.36
C LYS A 45 -5.49 -3.83 0.44
N THR A 46 -5.70 -4.16 -0.84
CA THR A 46 -4.75 -3.86 -1.91
C THR A 46 -5.38 -2.84 -2.86
N ILE A 47 -4.65 -1.80 -3.21
CA ILE A 47 -5.00 -0.81 -4.24
C ILE A 47 -3.80 -0.61 -5.18
N ASN A 48 -4.02 -0.08 -6.37
CA ASN A 48 -2.90 0.50 -7.12
C ASN A 48 -2.66 1.94 -6.66
N TYR A 49 -1.46 2.43 -6.91
CA TYR A 49 -1.09 3.80 -6.64
C TYR A 49 -2.10 4.81 -7.23
N ALA A 50 -2.56 5.74 -6.39
CA ALA A 50 -3.59 6.75 -6.68
C ALA A 50 -5.01 6.23 -6.95
N ASP A 51 -5.29 4.94 -6.77
CA ASP A 51 -6.67 4.42 -6.80
C ASP A 51 -7.44 4.84 -5.53
N PRO A 52 -8.76 5.00 -5.61
CA PRO A 52 -9.58 5.31 -4.44
C PRO A 52 -9.49 4.20 -3.38
N LEU A 53 -9.40 4.62 -2.13
CA LEU A 53 -9.21 3.74 -0.98
C LEU A 53 -10.48 3.68 -0.13
N SER A 54 -10.93 2.46 0.14
CA SER A 54 -12.02 2.17 1.07
C SER A 54 -11.70 0.94 1.91
N TYR A 55 -12.07 1.01 3.19
CA TYR A 55 -11.86 -0.05 4.16
C TYR A 55 -13.18 -0.70 4.56
N THR A 56 -13.10 -1.96 4.94
CA THR A 56 -14.16 -2.68 5.63
C THR A 56 -13.54 -3.32 6.88
N LEU A 57 -14.31 -3.37 7.97
CA LEU A 57 -13.78 -3.78 9.27
C LEU A 57 -14.87 -4.40 10.14
N THR A 58 -14.43 -5.08 11.20
CA THR A 58 -15.26 -5.50 12.32
C THR A 58 -14.63 -5.01 13.62
N ALA A 59 -15.43 -4.85 14.67
CA ALA A 59 -14.92 -4.47 15.97
C ALA A 59 -15.52 -5.33 17.08
N LYS A 60 -14.69 -5.64 18.07
CA LYS A 60 -15.08 -6.41 19.26
C LYS A 60 -14.23 -6.01 20.44
N TYR A 61 -14.69 -6.35 21.64
CA TYR A 61 -13.90 -6.25 22.86
C TYR A 61 -14.25 -7.40 23.81
N LEU A 62 -13.35 -7.68 24.74
CA LEU A 62 -13.59 -8.58 25.86
C LEU A 62 -14.05 -7.73 27.05
N ARG A 63 -15.15 -8.09 27.74
CA ARG A 63 -15.62 -7.33 28.91
C ARG A 63 -14.68 -7.48 30.11
N ALA A 64 -14.86 -6.63 31.12
CA ALA A 64 -14.12 -6.66 32.39
C ALA A 64 -14.12 -8.02 33.12
N ASP A 65 -15.13 -8.87 32.84
CA ASP A 65 -15.23 -10.23 33.38
C ASP A 65 -14.18 -11.22 32.84
N ASN A 66 -13.37 -10.80 31.85
CA ASN A 66 -12.38 -11.63 31.15
C ASN A 66 -12.95 -12.88 30.45
N SER A 67 -14.26 -12.97 30.23
CA SER A 67 -14.90 -14.14 29.61
C SER A 67 -15.85 -13.78 28.46
N THR A 68 -16.52 -12.64 28.52
CA THR A 68 -17.56 -12.28 27.57
C THR A 68 -16.98 -11.45 26.42
N ILE A 69 -17.00 -12.00 25.21
CA ILE A 69 -16.65 -11.26 23.99
C ILE A 69 -17.90 -10.56 23.46
N VAL A 70 -17.82 -9.26 23.26
CA VAL A 70 -18.88 -8.44 22.66
C VAL A 70 -18.44 -8.04 21.26
N THR A 71 -19.21 -8.45 20.25
CA THR A 71 -19.08 -7.99 18.88
C THR A 71 -19.97 -6.75 18.69
N LEU A 72 -19.40 -5.67 18.17
CA LEU A 72 -20.15 -4.44 17.93
C LEU A 72 -20.94 -4.53 16.63
N SER A 73 -22.21 -4.16 16.68
CA SER A 73 -23.09 -4.03 15.50
C SER A 73 -23.13 -2.61 14.96
N ASN A 74 -22.81 -1.60 15.77
CA ASN A 74 -22.77 -0.20 15.38
C ASN A 74 -21.32 0.28 15.21
N VAL A 75 -20.76 -0.04 14.04
CA VAL A 75 -19.44 0.45 13.64
C VAL A 75 -19.56 1.06 12.26
N THR A 76 -19.16 2.32 12.12
CA THR A 76 -19.17 3.03 10.86
C THR A 76 -17.77 3.47 10.50
N ILE A 77 -17.50 3.54 9.21
CA ILE A 77 -16.27 4.09 8.66
C ILE A 77 -16.63 5.03 7.51
N THR A 78 -16.12 6.26 7.56
CA THR A 78 -16.25 7.24 6.50
C THR A 78 -14.85 7.70 6.10
N ASN A 79 -14.45 7.42 4.87
CA ASN A 79 -13.05 7.51 4.42
C ASN A 79 -12.14 6.65 5.31
N ASN A 80 -11.38 7.26 6.22
CA ASN A 80 -10.54 6.58 7.21
C ASN A 80 -11.00 6.80 8.66
N SER A 81 -12.03 7.61 8.90
CA SER A 81 -12.51 7.90 10.25
C SER A 81 -13.52 6.83 10.68
N VAL A 82 -13.27 6.22 11.82
CA VAL A 82 -14.05 5.10 12.37
C VAL A 82 -14.76 5.56 13.63
N VAL A 83 -16.05 5.25 13.72
CA VAL A 83 -16.84 5.39 14.95
C VAL A 83 -17.37 4.01 15.34
N ALA A 84 -17.03 3.59 16.55
CA ALA A 84 -17.47 2.33 17.13
C ALA A 84 -18.29 2.61 18.39
N ASN A 85 -19.49 2.06 18.48
CA ASN A 85 -20.37 2.21 19.64
C ASN A 85 -20.86 0.83 20.08
N ASP A 86 -20.77 0.56 21.39
CA ASP A 86 -21.18 -0.72 21.97
C ASP A 86 -22.68 -0.82 22.30
N GLY A 87 -23.43 0.28 22.14
CA GLY A 87 -24.87 0.36 22.40
C GLY A 87 -25.25 0.42 23.88
N ILE A 88 -24.29 0.36 24.80
CA ILE A 88 -24.52 0.33 26.26
C ILE A 88 -23.68 1.38 27.02
N GLY A 89 -23.16 2.38 26.31
CA GLY A 89 -22.54 3.57 26.91
C GLY A 89 -21.04 3.71 26.67
N GLY A 90 -20.41 2.81 25.91
CA GLY A 90 -19.04 2.92 25.43
C GLY A 90 -18.97 3.30 23.94
N SER A 91 -18.14 4.27 23.62
CA SER A 91 -17.87 4.65 22.22
C SER A 91 -16.40 5.04 22.00
N ALA A 92 -15.95 4.87 20.77
CA ALA A 92 -14.64 5.30 20.30
C ALA A 92 -14.75 5.96 18.92
N SER A 93 -13.99 7.02 18.71
CA SER A 93 -13.75 7.66 17.43
C SER A 93 -12.24 7.73 17.18
N PHE A 94 -11.78 7.39 15.98
CA PHE A 94 -10.36 7.43 15.62
C PHE A 94 -10.18 7.39 14.11
N ASP A 95 -8.99 7.75 13.64
CA ASP A 95 -8.62 7.62 12.23
C ASP A 95 -7.75 6.39 12.02
N LEU A 96 -8.03 5.63 10.96
CA LEU A 96 -7.09 4.64 10.42
C LEU A 96 -5.95 5.37 9.71
N VAL A 97 -4.73 5.09 10.12
CA VAL A 97 -3.51 5.66 9.54
C VAL A 97 -2.46 4.59 9.26
N THR A 98 -1.55 4.91 8.34
CA THR A 98 -0.37 4.11 8.00
C THR A 98 0.89 4.87 8.43
N PRO A 99 1.38 4.72 9.68
CA PRO A 99 2.37 5.62 10.27
C PRO A 99 3.71 5.69 9.53
N THR A 100 4.06 4.61 8.84
CA THR A 100 5.32 4.49 8.09
C THR A 100 5.16 4.83 6.61
N ALA A 101 3.94 5.11 6.14
CA ALA A 101 3.70 5.49 4.77
C ALA A 101 4.23 6.88 4.49
N THR A 102 4.95 7.01 3.38
CA THR A 102 5.31 8.31 2.80
C THR A 102 4.41 8.59 1.61
N THR A 103 4.32 9.86 1.23
CA THR A 103 3.56 10.28 0.05
C THR A 103 4.46 10.73 -1.07
N SER A 104 3.98 10.59 -2.30
CA SER A 104 4.58 11.15 -3.50
C SER A 104 4.39 12.67 -3.59
N GLY A 105 4.91 13.28 -4.66
CA GLY A 105 4.69 14.69 -4.97
C GLY A 105 3.22 15.03 -5.24
N SER A 106 2.43 14.08 -5.75
CA SER A 106 0.97 14.21 -5.89
C SER A 106 0.17 13.91 -4.61
N ARG A 107 0.85 13.70 -3.46
CA ARG A 107 0.26 13.40 -2.14
C ARG A 107 -0.46 12.05 -2.04
N ASN A 108 -0.19 11.14 -2.97
CA ASN A 108 -0.67 9.75 -2.89
C ASN A 108 0.30 8.90 -2.07
N ILE A 109 -0.21 7.88 -1.37
CA ILE A 109 0.63 6.95 -0.61
C ILE A 109 1.56 6.21 -1.57
N ASN A 110 2.87 6.19 -1.27
CA ASN A 110 3.86 5.47 -2.07
C ASN A 110 3.62 3.95 -2.05
N THR A 111 4.16 3.23 -3.03
CA THR A 111 4.02 1.78 -3.11
C THR A 111 4.66 1.09 -1.90
N GLY A 112 4.08 -0.02 -1.45
CA GLY A 112 4.54 -0.74 -0.27
C GLY A 112 3.44 -1.46 0.48
N ALA A 113 3.80 -2.09 1.59
CA ALA A 113 2.87 -2.73 2.51
C ALA A 113 2.97 -2.04 3.87
N TYR A 114 1.82 -1.57 4.37
CA TYR A 114 1.73 -0.72 5.55
C TYR A 114 0.76 -1.33 6.56
N ALA A 115 1.20 -1.47 7.81
CA ALA A 115 0.31 -1.81 8.90
C ALA A 115 -0.64 -0.64 9.21
N LEU A 116 -1.91 -0.95 9.48
CA LEU A 116 -2.89 0.02 9.92
C LEU A 116 -2.85 0.19 11.42
N THR A 117 -2.99 1.42 11.89
CA THR A 117 -3.06 1.78 13.30
C THR A 117 -4.16 2.80 13.55
N ALA A 118 -4.58 2.95 14.80
CA ALA A 118 -5.50 4.02 15.21
C ALA A 118 -4.69 5.27 15.60
N ALA A 119 -5.13 6.43 15.12
CA ALA A 119 -4.65 7.74 15.56
C ALA A 119 -5.84 8.65 15.90
N ASN A 120 -5.56 9.82 16.50
CA ASN A 120 -6.57 10.82 16.87
C ASN A 120 -7.73 10.22 17.69
N THR A 121 -7.39 9.31 18.60
CA THR A 121 -8.35 8.51 19.32
C THR A 121 -9.08 9.31 20.40
N VAL A 122 -10.40 9.23 20.39
CA VAL A 122 -11.31 9.74 21.41
C VAL A 122 -12.15 8.57 21.90
N ILE A 123 -12.10 8.29 23.20
CA ILE A 123 -12.91 7.26 23.84
C ILE A 123 -13.83 7.91 24.85
N THR A 124 -15.09 7.48 24.88
CA THR A 124 -16.09 7.91 25.87
C THR A 124 -16.73 6.68 26.52
N GLY A 125 -17.02 6.77 27.81
CA GLY A 125 -17.59 5.66 28.59
C GLY A 125 -16.53 4.75 29.21
N GLY A 126 -16.97 3.64 29.79
CA GLY A 126 -16.13 2.76 30.63
C GLY A 126 -15.81 1.38 30.06
N ASN A 127 -16.17 1.09 28.81
CA ASN A 127 -16.00 -0.26 28.23
C ASN A 127 -14.72 -0.40 27.36
N PHE A 128 -14.06 0.72 27.03
CA PHE A 128 -12.80 0.75 26.27
C PHE A 128 -11.70 1.47 27.08
N ASN A 129 -11.11 0.80 28.07
CA ASN A 129 -10.17 1.43 29.01
C ASN A 129 -8.69 1.33 28.61
N ASN A 130 -8.40 0.86 27.38
CA ASN A 130 -7.05 0.69 26.86
C ASN A 130 -6.93 1.29 25.45
N PRO A 131 -5.69 1.59 24.97
CA PRO A 131 -5.48 2.00 23.59
C PRO A 131 -6.09 1.01 22.58
N ILE A 132 -6.69 1.54 21.52
CA ILE A 132 -7.33 0.74 20.48
C ILE A 132 -6.28 -0.12 19.78
N VAL A 133 -6.60 -1.41 19.60
CA VAL A 133 -5.78 -2.33 18.83
C VAL A 133 -6.39 -2.48 17.45
N VAL A 134 -5.60 -2.17 16.42
CA VAL A 134 -5.98 -2.34 15.02
C VAL A 134 -5.16 -3.47 14.41
N THR A 135 -5.84 -4.34 13.66
CA THR A 135 -5.19 -5.32 12.79
C THR A 135 -5.60 -5.09 11.34
N GLY A 136 -4.70 -5.39 10.42
CA GLY A 136 -4.93 -5.28 8.98
C GLY A 136 -3.82 -4.48 8.30
N THR A 137 -3.69 -4.66 6.99
CA THR A 137 -2.66 -4.00 6.18
C THR A 137 -3.24 -3.31 4.96
N LEU A 138 -2.64 -2.18 4.57
CA LEU A 138 -2.79 -1.58 3.25
C LEU A 138 -1.58 -1.92 2.40
N THR A 139 -1.81 -2.57 1.25
CA THR A 139 -0.80 -2.76 0.20
C THR A 139 -1.10 -1.82 -0.96
N VAL A 140 -0.12 -1.01 -1.33
CA VAL A 140 -0.19 -0.12 -2.49
C VAL A 140 0.73 -0.68 -3.58
N SER A 141 0.12 -1.19 -4.65
CA SER A 141 0.81 -1.70 -5.83
C SER A 141 1.20 -0.57 -6.78
N PRO A 142 2.28 -0.72 -7.57
CA PRO A 142 2.60 0.23 -8.63
C PRO A 142 1.45 0.38 -9.63
N LYS A 143 1.22 1.62 -10.09
CA LYS A 143 0.31 1.87 -11.22
C LYS A 143 1.02 1.54 -12.52
N ILE A 144 0.44 0.63 -13.31
CA ILE A 144 0.99 0.25 -14.61
C ILE A 144 0.63 1.30 -15.66
N ILE A 145 1.63 1.74 -16.42
CA ILE A 145 1.48 2.58 -17.61
C ILE A 145 1.61 1.68 -18.83
N PRO A 146 0.49 1.24 -19.46
CA PRO A 146 0.57 0.43 -20.66
C PRO A 146 1.05 1.27 -21.84
N THR A 147 1.77 0.64 -22.77
CA THR A 147 2.29 1.32 -23.98
C THR A 147 1.19 1.86 -24.89
N SER A 148 -0.03 1.31 -24.82
CA SER A 148 -1.22 1.83 -25.50
C SER A 148 -1.60 3.25 -25.08
N ASN A 149 -1.12 3.69 -23.92
CA ASN A 149 -1.36 5.03 -23.40
C ASN A 149 -0.21 6.01 -23.72
N LEU A 150 0.76 5.57 -24.51
CA LEU A 150 1.88 6.38 -24.97
C LEU A 150 1.71 6.68 -26.45
N VAL A 151 1.68 7.97 -26.79
CA VAL A 151 1.84 8.42 -28.17
C VAL A 151 3.31 8.69 -28.39
N ILE A 152 3.94 7.94 -29.30
CA ILE A 152 5.36 8.09 -29.62
C ILE A 152 5.49 8.64 -31.04
N SER A 153 6.19 9.75 -31.18
CA SER A 153 6.61 10.28 -32.48
C SER A 153 8.13 10.32 -32.54
N VAL A 154 8.68 10.01 -33.71
CA VAL A 154 10.13 9.98 -33.93
C VAL A 154 10.46 10.90 -35.09
N ALA A 155 11.38 11.84 -34.86
CA ALA A 155 11.88 12.75 -35.86
C ALA A 155 13.41 12.79 -35.80
N LYS A 156 14.07 12.40 -36.88
CA LYS A 156 15.53 12.44 -36.99
C LYS A 156 15.98 13.01 -38.32
N THR A 157 17.07 13.77 -38.29
CA THR A 157 17.85 14.08 -39.50
C THR A 157 18.58 12.83 -39.96
N TYR A 158 18.70 12.64 -41.27
CA TYR A 158 19.45 11.52 -41.81
C TYR A 158 20.94 11.63 -41.45
N ASP A 159 21.45 10.60 -40.79
CA ASP A 159 22.83 10.48 -40.30
C ASP A 159 23.46 9.13 -40.65
N GLY A 160 22.79 8.33 -41.49
CA GLY A 160 23.21 6.97 -41.86
C GLY A 160 23.04 5.91 -40.76
N ASN A 161 22.65 6.30 -39.53
CA ASN A 161 22.43 5.37 -38.42
C ASN A 161 20.95 4.97 -38.33
N THR A 162 20.65 3.79 -37.81
CA THR A 162 19.27 3.34 -37.53
C THR A 162 18.81 3.63 -36.10
N ASN A 163 19.65 4.17 -35.23
CA ASN A 163 19.31 4.39 -33.82
C ASN A 163 18.21 5.46 -33.60
N ILE A 164 17.31 5.15 -32.67
CA ILE A 164 16.34 6.06 -32.04
C ILE A 164 16.77 6.26 -30.59
N THR A 165 16.91 7.51 -30.18
CA THR A 165 17.41 7.95 -28.87
C THR A 165 16.37 8.82 -28.16
N ARG A 166 16.58 9.12 -26.88
CA ARG A 166 15.70 10.01 -26.10
C ARG A 166 15.50 11.38 -26.74
N THR A 167 16.48 11.87 -27.51
CA THR A 167 16.46 13.21 -28.10
C THR A 167 15.64 13.29 -29.39
N ASN A 168 15.51 12.17 -30.11
CA ASN A 168 14.81 12.12 -31.40
C ASN A 168 13.47 11.36 -31.34
N ALA A 169 13.08 10.86 -30.17
CA ALA A 169 11.77 10.31 -29.87
C ALA A 169 11.05 11.19 -28.85
N THR A 170 9.90 11.72 -29.23
CA THR A 170 8.97 12.39 -28.31
C THR A 170 7.94 11.37 -27.84
N VAL A 171 7.83 11.21 -26.52
CA VAL A 171 6.82 10.35 -25.90
C VAL A 171 5.84 11.22 -25.12
N THR A 172 4.58 11.17 -25.52
CA THR A 172 3.48 11.90 -24.85
C THR A 172 2.55 10.89 -24.22
N PRO A 173 2.54 10.75 -22.88
CA PRO A 173 1.55 9.97 -22.16
C PRO A 173 0.15 10.60 -22.32
N SER A 174 -0.90 9.78 -22.35
CA SER A 174 -2.27 10.29 -22.25
C SER A 174 -2.46 11.07 -20.94
N SER A 175 -3.27 12.13 -20.97
CA SER A 175 -3.38 13.18 -19.95
C SER A 175 -3.83 12.75 -18.55
N SER A 176 -4.10 11.46 -18.30
CA SER A 176 -4.58 10.93 -17.02
C SER A 176 -3.69 9.83 -16.42
N VAL A 177 -2.61 9.46 -17.10
CA VAL A 177 -1.81 8.30 -16.69
C VAL A 177 -0.70 8.67 -15.72
N ILE A 178 -0.03 9.79 -15.97
CA ILE A 178 0.87 10.42 -14.99
C ILE A 178 0.02 11.33 -14.11
N ILE A 179 0.13 11.15 -12.79
CA ILE A 179 -0.59 11.98 -11.83
C ILE A 179 0.18 13.30 -11.67
N THR A 180 -0.52 14.42 -11.86
CA THR A 180 0.06 15.76 -11.69
C THR A 180 0.69 15.92 -10.32
N GLY A 181 1.94 16.37 -10.29
CA GLY A 181 2.74 16.54 -9.07
C GLY A 181 3.77 15.43 -8.85
N ASP A 182 3.63 14.28 -9.52
CA ASP A 182 4.67 13.26 -9.50
C ASP A 182 5.82 13.61 -10.46
N ASN A 183 7.05 13.30 -10.05
CA ASN A 183 8.22 13.39 -10.91
C ASN A 183 8.29 12.12 -11.76
N VAL A 184 7.69 12.14 -12.94
CA VAL A 184 7.73 11.01 -13.88
C VAL A 184 8.03 11.53 -15.28
N SER A 185 9.11 11.01 -15.87
CA SER A 185 9.46 11.19 -17.27
C SER A 185 9.27 9.87 -18.01
N VAL A 186 8.78 9.96 -19.24
CA VAL A 186 8.65 8.81 -20.14
C VAL A 186 9.50 9.06 -21.37
N TYR A 187 10.21 8.04 -21.82
CA TYR A 187 11.02 8.11 -23.02
C TYR A 187 11.02 6.79 -23.76
N ALA A 188 11.43 6.83 -25.03
CA ALA A 188 11.59 5.65 -25.84
C ALA A 188 12.96 5.64 -26.51
N VAL A 189 13.52 4.45 -26.67
CA VAL A 189 14.73 4.20 -27.48
C VAL A 189 14.49 2.98 -28.35
N GLY A 190 15.24 2.86 -29.44
CA GLY A 190 15.07 1.75 -30.37
C GLY A 190 15.79 1.95 -31.68
N SER A 191 15.22 1.44 -32.76
CA SER A 191 15.82 1.54 -34.08
C SER A 191 14.80 1.55 -35.22
N PHE A 192 15.21 2.17 -36.33
CA PHE A 192 14.62 1.95 -37.65
C PHE A 192 15.04 0.60 -38.20
N THR A 193 14.21 0.00 -39.06
CA THR A 193 14.53 -1.28 -39.71
C THR A 193 15.71 -1.18 -40.69
N ASP A 194 15.94 -0.01 -41.25
CA ASP A 194 17.01 0.26 -42.21
C ASP A 194 17.35 1.76 -42.23
N GLY A 195 18.50 2.11 -42.81
CA GLY A 195 19.02 3.48 -42.82
C GLY A 195 18.37 4.42 -43.83
N ASN A 196 17.56 3.94 -44.79
CA ASN A 196 17.11 4.77 -45.92
C ASN A 196 16.17 5.91 -45.49
N VAL A 197 16.27 7.05 -46.17
CA VAL A 197 15.35 8.18 -46.00
C VAL A 197 13.92 7.83 -46.42
N GLY A 198 12.92 8.39 -45.75
CA GLY A 198 11.51 8.20 -46.10
C GLY A 198 10.55 8.47 -44.95
N LEU A 199 9.26 8.50 -45.26
CA LEU A 199 8.16 8.61 -44.30
C LEU A 199 7.62 7.21 -43.94
N ASN A 200 6.89 7.09 -42.84
CA ASN A 200 6.21 5.86 -42.40
C ASN A 200 7.13 4.63 -42.29
N LYS A 201 8.39 4.87 -41.89
CA LYS A 201 9.39 3.83 -41.66
C LYS A 201 8.94 2.91 -40.53
N LYS A 202 9.20 1.60 -40.69
CA LYS A 202 9.00 0.64 -39.60
C LYS A 202 10.10 0.83 -38.55
N ILE A 203 9.70 0.80 -37.29
CA ILE A 203 10.58 0.97 -36.13
C ILE A 203 10.32 -0.12 -35.08
N THR A 204 11.33 -0.40 -34.27
CA THR A 204 11.21 -1.16 -33.02
C THR A 204 11.53 -0.20 -31.87
N LEU A 205 10.69 -0.16 -30.84
CA LEU A 205 10.83 0.75 -29.72
C LEU A 205 10.64 0.01 -28.39
N ASN A 206 11.40 0.44 -27.39
CA ASN A 206 11.16 0.14 -25.98
C ASN A 206 10.89 1.46 -25.25
N ALA A 207 9.85 1.48 -24.42
CA ALA A 207 9.50 2.63 -23.59
C ALA A 207 9.96 2.41 -22.15
N PHE A 208 10.38 3.49 -21.50
CA PHE A 208 10.95 3.49 -20.16
C PHE A 208 10.36 4.62 -19.33
N LEU A 209 10.36 4.41 -18.01
CA LEU A 209 10.00 5.38 -16.99
C LEU A 209 11.25 5.77 -16.19
N ASP A 210 11.32 7.02 -15.76
CA ASP A 210 12.39 7.62 -14.98
C ASP A 210 11.79 8.69 -14.07
N GLY A 211 12.30 8.88 -12.85
CA GLY A 211 11.63 9.74 -11.87
C GLY A 211 11.97 9.48 -10.41
#